data_AF-A0A7Z9FCQ6-F1
#
_entry.id   AF-A0A7Z9FCQ6-F1
#
_cell.length_a   1.000
_cell.length_b   1.000
_cell.length_c   1.000
_cell.angle_alpha   90.00
_cell.angle_beta   90.00
_cell.angle_gamma   90.00
#
_symmetry.space_group_name_H-M   'P 1'
#
loop_
_entity.id
_entity.type
_entity.pdbx_description
1 polymer ?
#
loop_
_entity_poly.entity_id
_entity_poly.type
_entity_poly.pdbx_seq_one_letter_code
_entity_poly.pdbx_strand_id
1 'polypeptide(L)'
;MIDRRGLPFKDWPQEDKRLWQSVFKEGDILDERGPGALWAPTTINNTRKAYGYWLYWLIVTKQLDRQLAPLDRLTPDRIKSYIDDFVDDVASLSAFVYILDLLRFVQAIDSRRDWQWLKNIKNRLWARALPARDKAPIIRPSGDLFELGRDLMNEADRHTCRYNPYAPDVQYRDGLIMALLAARPFRLKNLASIQLGTHLRLIGNTFWLIFKEQEVKNHKYIEVPLPPALTGYLNR
;
A
#
# COMPACT_ATOMS: atom_id res chain seq x y z
N MET A 1 22.73 2.30 13.96
CA MET A 1 21.57 2.96 13.33
C MET A 1 21.45 2.42 11.91
N ILE A 2 20.44 1.59 11.66
CA ILE A 2 20.23 0.95 10.36
C ILE A 2 19.64 2.00 9.41
N ASP A 3 20.33 2.35 8.32
CA ASP A 3 19.77 3.27 7.31
C ASP A 3 18.46 2.70 6.75
N ARG A 4 17.39 3.50 6.83
CA ARG A 4 16.04 3.15 6.31
C ARG A 4 16.01 3.04 4.78
N ARG A 5 17.12 3.28 4.10
CA ARG A 5 17.38 2.96 2.70
C ARG A 5 17.99 1.56 2.64
N GLY A 6 17.13 0.54 2.69
CA GLY A 6 17.57 -0.86 2.52
C GLY A 6 18.41 -1.04 1.26
N LEU A 7 19.17 -2.13 1.19
CA LEU A 7 20.19 -2.33 0.15
C LEU A 7 19.56 -2.18 -1.24
N PRO A 8 20.02 -1.23 -2.09
CA PRO A 8 19.52 -1.08 -3.45
C PRO A 8 19.72 -2.36 -4.26
N PHE A 9 18.78 -2.68 -5.16
CA PHE A 9 18.83 -3.94 -5.93
C PHE A 9 20.14 -4.13 -6.70
N LYS A 10 20.71 -3.03 -7.22
CA LYS A 10 22.01 -3.04 -7.91
C LYS A 10 23.17 -3.52 -7.03
N ASP A 11 23.06 -3.39 -5.71
CA ASP A 11 24.10 -3.71 -4.73
C ASP A 11 23.87 -5.07 -4.07
N TRP A 12 22.80 -5.79 -4.44
CA TRP A 12 22.55 -7.14 -3.93
C TRP A 12 23.64 -8.12 -4.40
N PRO A 13 23.99 -9.13 -3.58
CA PRO A 13 24.88 -10.19 -4.02
C PRO A 13 24.30 -10.92 -5.25
N GLN A 14 25.18 -11.47 -6.08
CA GLN A 14 24.78 -12.01 -7.38
C GLN A 14 23.77 -13.17 -7.26
N GLU A 15 23.95 -14.06 -6.28
CA GLU A 15 23.03 -15.18 -6.07
C GLU A 15 21.65 -14.72 -5.60
N ASP A 16 21.60 -13.69 -4.77
CA ASP A 16 20.34 -13.06 -4.33
C ASP A 16 19.58 -12.42 -5.50
N LYS A 17 20.31 -11.75 -6.42
CA LYS A 17 19.73 -11.22 -7.67
C LYS A 17 19.18 -12.34 -8.55
N ARG A 18 19.92 -13.45 -8.67
CA ARG A 18 19.51 -14.62 -9.47
C ARG A 18 18.22 -15.24 -8.93
N LEU A 19 18.13 -15.45 -7.62
CA LEU A 19 16.91 -15.95 -6.97
C LEU A 19 15.74 -14.97 -7.10
N TRP A 20 16.00 -13.68 -6.94
CA TRP A 20 14.97 -12.66 -7.16
C TRP A 20 14.41 -12.74 -8.58
N GLN A 21 15.30 -12.78 -9.58
CA GLN A 21 14.91 -12.88 -10.98
C GLN A 21 14.17 -14.19 -11.29
N SER A 22 14.55 -15.32 -10.71
CA SER A 22 13.85 -16.59 -10.93
C SER A 22 12.44 -16.59 -10.33
N VAL A 23 12.25 -16.01 -9.13
CA VAL A 23 10.93 -15.91 -8.49
C VAL A 23 9.97 -15.05 -9.30
N PHE A 24 10.44 -13.93 -9.82
CA PHE A 24 9.60 -12.96 -10.55
C PHE A 24 9.79 -13.03 -12.06
N LYS A 25 10.32 -14.15 -12.58
CA LYS A 25 10.48 -14.38 -14.02
C LYS A 25 9.10 -14.41 -14.67
N GLU A 26 8.87 -13.47 -15.59
CA GLU A 26 7.77 -13.57 -16.54
C GLU A 26 8.10 -14.70 -17.53
N GLY A 27 7.12 -15.57 -17.76
CA GLY A 27 7.22 -16.65 -18.73
C GLY A 27 5.94 -16.70 -19.56
N ASP A 28 6.01 -17.28 -20.75
CA ASP A 28 4.84 -17.56 -21.59
C ASP A 28 4.39 -19.02 -21.47
N ILE A 29 3.41 -19.46 -22.25
CA ILE A 29 2.85 -20.84 -22.27
C ILE A 29 3.95 -21.91 -22.42
N LEU A 30 5.07 -21.56 -23.06
CA LEU A 30 6.20 -22.47 -23.33
C LEU A 30 7.40 -22.26 -22.39
N ASP A 31 7.39 -21.20 -21.56
CA ASP A 31 8.47 -20.90 -20.61
C ASP A 31 8.01 -21.10 -19.17
N GLU A 32 8.89 -21.64 -18.34
CA GLU A 32 8.62 -21.71 -16.90
C GLU A 32 8.42 -20.30 -16.32
N ARG A 33 7.23 -20.07 -15.74
CA ARG A 33 6.89 -18.88 -14.96
C ARG A 33 7.40 -19.02 -13.54
N GLY A 34 7.97 -17.94 -13.01
CA GLY A 34 8.36 -17.87 -11.61
C GLY A 34 7.12 -17.91 -10.68
N PRO A 35 7.26 -18.45 -9.45
CA PRO A 35 6.16 -18.54 -8.48
C PRO A 35 5.60 -17.18 -8.03
N GLY A 36 6.36 -16.10 -8.23
CA GLY A 36 5.96 -14.73 -7.97
C GLY A 36 5.45 -13.97 -9.20
N ALA A 37 5.39 -14.59 -10.39
CA ALA A 37 5.09 -13.88 -11.65
C ALA A 37 3.72 -13.20 -11.67
N LEU A 38 2.73 -13.76 -10.97
CA LEU A 38 1.37 -13.22 -10.90
C LEU A 38 1.13 -12.30 -9.69
N TRP A 39 2.18 -11.98 -8.92
CA TRP A 39 2.01 -11.11 -7.77
C TRP A 39 1.75 -9.67 -8.22
N ALA A 40 0.87 -8.98 -7.50
CA ALA A 40 0.62 -7.57 -7.78
C ALA A 40 1.92 -6.74 -7.66
N PRO A 41 2.16 -5.73 -8.52
CA PRO A 41 3.40 -4.94 -8.50
C PRO A 41 3.75 -4.33 -7.14
N THR A 42 2.72 -3.96 -6.36
CA THR A 42 2.91 -3.44 -5.00
C THR A 42 3.46 -4.49 -4.04
N THR A 43 3.05 -5.76 -4.18
CA THR A 43 3.57 -6.87 -3.38
C THR A 43 5.03 -7.13 -3.76
N ILE A 44 5.35 -7.20 -5.05
CA ILE A 44 6.74 -7.35 -5.53
C ILE A 44 7.64 -6.24 -4.95
N ASN A 45 7.22 -4.98 -5.02
CA ASN A 45 8.03 -3.87 -4.50
C ASN A 45 8.19 -3.90 -2.97
N ASN A 46 7.15 -4.29 -2.21
CA ASN A 46 7.24 -4.43 -0.76
C ASN A 46 8.18 -5.58 -0.36
N THR A 47 8.04 -6.73 -1.02
CA THR A 47 8.94 -7.88 -0.87
C THR A 47 10.38 -7.51 -1.19
N ARG A 48 10.61 -6.72 -2.24
CA ARG A 48 11.96 -6.24 -2.60
C ARG A 48 12.55 -5.38 -1.51
N LYS A 49 11.77 -4.47 -0.95
CA LYS A 49 12.21 -3.61 0.17
C LYS A 49 12.52 -4.43 1.42
N ALA A 50 11.62 -5.34 1.80
CA ALA A 50 11.81 -6.21 2.96
C ALA A 50 13.10 -7.04 2.84
N TYR A 51 13.35 -7.63 1.67
CA TYR A 51 14.58 -8.39 1.42
C TYR A 51 15.82 -7.48 1.39
N GLY A 52 15.71 -6.28 0.82
CA GLY A 52 16.79 -5.29 0.85
C GLY A 52 17.15 -4.83 2.27
N TYR A 53 16.15 -4.71 3.17
CA TYR A 53 16.39 -4.42 4.59
C TYR A 53 17.12 -5.57 5.29
N TRP A 54 16.73 -6.81 5.01
CA TRP A 54 17.40 -8.01 5.52
C TRP A 54 18.87 -8.07 5.06
N LEU A 55 19.14 -7.88 3.76
CA LEU A 55 20.51 -7.88 3.24
C LEU A 55 21.35 -6.74 3.81
N TYR A 56 20.78 -5.55 3.93
CA TYR A 56 21.46 -4.41 4.54
C TYR A 56 21.81 -4.70 6.00
N TRP A 57 20.88 -5.27 6.77
CA TRP A 57 21.12 -5.69 8.15
C TRP A 57 22.28 -6.68 8.24
N LEU A 58 22.30 -7.72 7.39
CA LEU A 58 23.41 -8.68 7.33
C LEU A 58 24.76 -8.00 7.04
N ILE A 59 24.77 -6.96 6.20
CA ILE A 59 26.00 -6.22 5.88
C ILE A 59 26.48 -5.42 7.10
N VAL A 60 25.60 -4.64 7.72
CA VAL A 60 25.99 -3.75 8.83
C VAL A 60 26.36 -4.53 10.09
N THR A 61 25.77 -5.70 10.32
CA THR A 61 26.14 -6.60 11.42
C THR A 61 27.30 -7.54 11.06
N LYS A 62 27.86 -7.43 9.84
CA LYS A 62 28.94 -8.30 9.32
C LYS A 62 28.59 -9.79 9.31
N GLN A 63 27.31 -10.11 9.18
CA GLN A 63 26.78 -11.48 9.12
C GLN A 63 26.49 -11.95 7.69
N LEU A 64 26.73 -11.10 6.68
CA LEU A 64 26.58 -11.49 5.27
C LEU A 64 27.70 -12.45 4.85
N ASP A 65 27.43 -13.75 4.94
CA ASP A 65 28.26 -14.78 4.36
C ASP A 65 27.85 -15.05 2.89
N ARG A 66 28.75 -14.74 1.97
CA ARG A 66 28.53 -14.91 0.52
C ARG A 66 28.65 -16.36 0.06
N GLN A 67 29.27 -17.23 0.85
CA GLN A 67 29.42 -18.66 0.53
C GLN A 67 28.16 -19.44 0.89
N LEU A 68 27.41 -18.99 1.91
CA LEU A 68 26.11 -19.56 2.23
C LEU A 68 25.08 -19.23 1.15
N ALA A 69 24.24 -20.22 0.82
CA ALA A 69 23.08 -20.00 0.00
C ALA A 69 22.14 -18.98 0.68
N PRO A 70 21.47 -18.10 -0.09
CA PRO A 70 20.65 -17.03 0.49
C PRO A 70 19.63 -17.49 1.53
N LEU A 71 18.97 -18.64 1.31
CA LEU A 71 18.00 -19.19 2.26
C LEU A 71 18.63 -19.72 3.54
N ASP A 72 19.86 -20.22 3.50
CA ASP A 72 20.58 -20.70 4.69
C ASP A 72 21.07 -19.57 5.58
N ARG A 73 21.04 -18.33 5.06
CA ARG A 73 21.29 -17.16 5.90
C ARG A 73 20.14 -16.90 6.87
N LEU A 74 18.93 -17.38 6.57
CA LEU A 74 17.76 -17.22 7.43
C LEU A 74 17.71 -18.34 8.48
N THR A 75 18.18 -18.01 9.68
CA THR A 75 18.04 -18.88 10.85
C THR A 75 17.12 -18.24 11.89
N PRO A 76 16.50 -19.02 12.80
CA PRO A 76 15.71 -18.47 13.90
C PRO A 76 16.47 -17.43 14.71
N ASP A 77 17.75 -17.69 15.02
CA ASP A 77 18.57 -16.78 15.82
C ASP A 77 18.87 -15.47 15.08
N ARG A 78 19.22 -15.55 13.79
CA ARG A 78 19.46 -14.32 13.00
C ARG A 78 18.20 -13.51 12.79
N ILE A 79 17.06 -14.16 12.58
CA ILE A 79 15.78 -13.45 12.47
C ILE A 79 15.39 -12.83 13.80
N LYS A 80 15.65 -13.49 14.93
CA LYS A 80 15.47 -12.89 16.24
C LYS A 80 16.35 -11.66 16.43
N SER A 81 17.66 -11.76 16.19
CA SER A 81 18.57 -10.60 16.27
C SER A 81 18.19 -9.48 15.31
N TYR A 82 17.77 -9.83 14.09
CA TYR A 82 17.27 -8.85 13.13
C TYR A 82 16.08 -8.09 13.72
N ILE A 83 15.06 -8.80 14.22
CA ILE A 83 13.90 -8.20 14.87
C ILE A 83 14.32 -7.31 16.05
N ASP A 84 15.16 -7.82 16.94
CA ASP A 84 15.62 -7.07 18.12
C ASP A 84 16.35 -5.78 17.72
N ASP A 85 17.15 -5.79 16.64
CA ASP A 85 17.90 -4.63 16.16
C ASP A 85 17.06 -3.55 15.46
N PHE A 86 15.82 -3.84 15.02
CA PHE A 86 14.96 -2.83 14.35
C PHE A 86 13.63 -2.54 15.07
N VAL A 87 13.23 -3.33 16.07
CA VAL A 87 11.90 -3.18 16.72
C VAL A 87 11.71 -1.82 17.36
N ASP A 88 12.74 -1.23 17.94
CA ASP A 88 12.64 0.11 18.56
C ASP A 88 12.57 1.24 17.52
N ASP A 89 13.05 0.99 16.30
CA ASP A 89 13.17 2.00 15.24
C ASP A 89 11.95 2.02 14.28
N VAL A 90 11.00 1.08 14.42
CA VAL A 90 9.84 0.95 13.54
C VAL A 90 8.53 0.69 14.30
N ALA A 91 7.41 1.12 13.71
CA ALA A 91 6.09 0.75 14.23
C ALA A 91 5.93 -0.78 14.27
N SER A 92 5.29 -1.31 15.31
CA SER A 92 5.13 -2.77 15.52
C SER A 92 4.45 -3.46 14.33
N LEU A 93 3.53 -2.78 13.64
CA LEU A 93 2.90 -3.31 12.44
C LEU A 93 3.87 -3.37 11.24
N SER A 94 4.80 -2.41 11.12
CA SER A 94 5.84 -2.43 10.08
C SER A 94 6.79 -3.60 10.28
N ALA A 95 7.17 -3.89 11.53
CA ALA A 95 7.96 -5.07 11.86
C ALA A 95 7.29 -6.37 11.38
N PHE A 96 6.01 -6.52 11.68
CA PHE A 96 5.21 -7.64 11.18
C PHE A 96 5.21 -7.72 9.63
N VAL A 97 4.99 -6.60 8.94
CA VAL A 97 4.92 -6.56 7.48
C VAL A 97 6.25 -6.96 6.85
N TYR A 98 7.39 -6.51 7.38
CA TYR A 98 8.71 -6.88 6.86
C TYR A 98 8.97 -8.38 6.98
N ILE A 99 8.63 -8.98 8.13
CA ILE A 99 8.78 -10.43 8.32
C ILE A 99 7.78 -11.22 7.47
N LEU A 100 6.56 -10.72 7.28
CA LEU A 100 5.58 -11.31 6.36
C LEU A 100 6.11 -11.31 4.92
N ASP A 101 6.65 -10.19 4.45
CA ASP A 101 7.13 -10.06 3.08
C ASP A 101 8.44 -10.83 2.85
N LEU A 102 9.30 -10.94 3.87
CA LEU A 102 10.46 -11.84 3.85
C LEU A 102 10.01 -13.31 3.76
N LEU A 103 9.04 -13.73 4.58
CA LEU A 103 8.46 -15.07 4.53
C LEU A 103 7.87 -15.38 3.14
N ARG A 104 7.11 -14.46 2.57
CA ARG A 104 6.55 -14.59 1.21
C ARG A 104 7.65 -14.88 0.20
N PHE A 105 8.74 -14.12 0.23
CA PHE A 105 9.86 -14.30 -0.70
C PHE A 105 10.48 -15.69 -0.58
N VAL A 106 10.84 -16.10 0.64
CA VAL A 106 11.55 -17.37 0.84
C VAL A 106 10.68 -18.59 0.56
N GLN A 107 9.37 -18.51 0.81
CA GLN A 107 8.41 -19.54 0.41
C GLN A 107 8.23 -19.62 -1.11
N ALA A 108 8.37 -18.49 -1.81
CA ALA A 108 8.34 -18.49 -3.27
C ALA A 108 9.63 -19.10 -3.85
N ILE A 109 10.78 -18.93 -3.19
CA ILE A 109 12.04 -19.57 -3.62
C ILE A 109 11.98 -21.09 -3.41
N ASP A 110 11.64 -21.54 -2.20
CA ASP A 110 11.54 -22.97 -1.89
C ASP A 110 10.38 -23.23 -0.93
N SER A 111 9.27 -23.70 -1.50
CA SER A 111 8.04 -24.02 -0.79
C SER A 111 8.13 -25.34 0.01
N ARG A 112 9.14 -26.18 -0.27
CA ARG A 112 9.31 -27.50 0.36
C ARG A 112 10.03 -27.40 1.70
N ARG A 113 10.85 -26.36 1.91
CA ARG A 113 11.54 -26.10 3.18
C ARG A 113 10.53 -25.76 4.27
N ASP A 114 10.79 -26.25 5.49
CA ASP A 114 9.94 -25.92 6.63
C ASP A 114 10.15 -24.47 7.09
N TRP A 115 9.18 -23.63 6.76
CA TRP A 115 9.09 -22.22 7.19
C TRP A 115 8.12 -22.01 8.35
N GLN A 116 7.68 -23.07 9.03
CA GLN A 116 6.72 -22.96 10.14
C GLN A 116 7.25 -22.11 11.29
N TRP A 117 8.55 -22.19 11.57
CA TRP A 117 9.19 -21.34 12.58
C TRP A 117 9.07 -19.85 12.24
N LEU A 118 9.27 -19.45 10.97
CA LEU A 118 9.18 -18.06 10.53
C LEU A 118 7.72 -17.58 10.48
N LYS A 119 6.80 -18.46 10.07
CA LYS A 119 5.34 -18.24 10.17
C LYS A 119 4.93 -17.96 11.62
N ASN A 120 5.44 -18.74 12.57
CA ASN A 120 5.15 -18.58 13.99
C ASN A 120 5.68 -17.24 14.53
N ILE A 121 6.91 -16.85 14.16
CA ILE A 121 7.47 -15.53 14.52
C ILE A 121 6.58 -14.40 13.99
N LYS A 122 6.23 -14.44 12.70
CA LYS A 122 5.31 -13.48 12.07
C LYS A 122 3.98 -13.39 12.83
N ASN A 123 3.38 -14.52 13.21
CA ASN A 123 2.10 -14.54 13.93
C ASN A 123 2.21 -13.92 15.32
N ARG A 124 3.33 -14.13 16.04
CA ARG A 124 3.57 -13.49 17.34
C ARG A 124 3.75 -11.97 17.20
N LEU A 125 4.45 -11.51 16.16
CA LEU A 125 4.58 -10.08 15.87
C LEU A 125 3.22 -9.44 15.58
N TRP A 126 2.37 -10.11 14.79
CA TRP A 126 1.00 -9.66 14.55
C TRP A 126 0.19 -9.52 15.83
N ALA A 127 0.21 -10.55 16.68
CA ALA A 127 -0.56 -10.57 17.94
C ALA A 127 -0.14 -9.47 18.92
N ARG A 128 1.12 -9.01 18.85
CA ARG A 128 1.66 -7.94 19.68
C ARG A 128 1.61 -6.56 19.01
N ALA A 129 1.24 -6.48 17.74
CA ALA A 129 1.27 -5.23 17.00
C ALA A 129 0.17 -4.30 17.49
N LEU A 130 0.56 -3.12 17.97
CA LEU A 130 -0.36 -2.04 18.31
C LEU A 130 -0.40 -1.00 17.18
N PRO A 131 -1.56 -0.38 16.92
CA PRO A 131 -1.62 0.78 16.04
C PRO A 131 -0.68 1.88 16.55
N ALA A 132 0.27 2.30 15.72
CA ALA A 132 1.23 3.34 16.11
C ALA A 132 0.60 4.73 16.31
N ARG A 133 -0.65 4.92 15.86
CA ARG A 133 -1.40 6.16 16.01
C ARG A 133 -2.83 5.82 16.38
N ASP A 134 -3.31 6.44 17.44
CA ASP A 134 -4.74 6.47 17.71
C ASP A 134 -5.41 7.43 16.71
N LYS A 135 -6.39 6.89 15.97
CA LYS A 135 -7.18 7.65 15.00
C LYS A 135 -8.56 8.01 15.54
N ALA A 136 -8.99 7.43 16.66
CA ALA A 136 -10.32 7.69 17.21
C ALA A 136 -10.61 9.19 17.41
N PRO A 137 -9.67 10.01 17.93
CA PRO A 137 -9.93 11.44 18.17
C PRO A 137 -10.18 12.28 16.91
N ILE A 138 -9.72 11.81 15.74
CA ILE A 138 -9.86 12.54 14.47
C ILE A 138 -11.01 12.01 13.60
N ILE A 139 -11.70 10.94 14.03
CA ILE A 139 -12.87 10.44 13.31
C ILE A 139 -14.03 11.40 13.53
N ARG A 140 -14.67 11.80 12.42
CA ARG A 140 -15.86 12.66 12.42
C ARG A 140 -17.06 11.90 11.85
N PRO A 141 -18.29 12.21 12.28
CA PRO A 141 -19.50 11.72 11.62
C PRO A 141 -19.49 12.07 10.13
N SER A 142 -19.93 11.12 9.30
CA SER A 142 -19.96 11.35 7.85
C SER A 142 -20.93 12.46 7.46
N GLY A 143 -22.05 12.64 8.19
CA GLY A 143 -22.99 13.75 7.99
C GLY A 143 -22.32 15.11 8.13
N ASP A 144 -21.56 15.33 9.20
CA ASP A 144 -20.84 16.59 9.44
C ASP A 144 -19.85 16.90 8.33
N LEU A 145 -19.12 15.89 7.84
CA LEU A 145 -18.19 16.05 6.72
C LEU A 145 -18.90 16.32 5.39
N PHE A 146 -20.10 15.75 5.21
CA PHE A 146 -20.91 15.98 4.02
C PHE A 146 -21.41 17.42 3.97
N GLU A 147 -21.97 17.94 5.06
CA GLU A 147 -22.44 19.32 5.13
C GLU A 147 -21.28 20.32 5.04
N LEU A 148 -20.15 20.06 5.72
CA LEU A 148 -18.95 20.89 5.57
C LEU A 148 -18.49 20.97 4.10
N GLY A 149 -18.51 19.86 3.36
CA GLY A 149 -18.18 19.87 1.95
C GLY A 149 -19.14 20.73 1.11
N ARG A 150 -20.44 20.71 1.45
CA ARG A 150 -21.45 21.57 0.80
C ARG A 150 -21.25 23.04 1.11
N ASP A 151 -20.98 23.38 2.37
CA ASP A 151 -20.73 24.75 2.79
C ASP A 151 -19.51 25.33 2.06
N LEU A 152 -18.41 24.56 1.98
CA LEU A 152 -17.21 24.96 1.23
C LEU A 152 -17.51 25.22 -0.25
N MET A 153 -18.32 24.38 -0.91
CA MET A 153 -18.74 24.60 -2.30
C MET A 153 -19.65 25.83 -2.46
N ASN A 154 -20.59 26.05 -1.53
CA ASN A 154 -21.51 27.18 -1.57
C ASN A 154 -20.80 28.53 -1.34
N GLU A 155 -19.75 28.53 -0.52
CA GLU A 155 -18.99 29.72 -0.16
C GLU A 155 -17.78 29.97 -1.06
N ALA A 156 -17.44 29.02 -1.95
CA ALA A 156 -16.25 29.07 -2.79
C ALA A 156 -16.11 30.39 -3.57
N ASP A 157 -17.20 30.90 -4.15
CA ASP A 157 -17.17 32.13 -4.96
C ASP A 157 -16.85 33.39 -4.14
N ARG A 158 -17.04 33.33 -2.82
CA ARG A 158 -16.69 34.41 -1.88
C ARG A 158 -15.26 34.28 -1.37
N HIS A 159 -14.60 33.13 -1.60
CA HIS A 159 -13.27 32.87 -1.11
C HIS A 159 -12.22 33.60 -1.95
N THR A 160 -11.62 34.65 -1.41
CA THR A 160 -10.59 35.42 -2.12
C THR A 160 -9.23 35.25 -1.45
N CYS A 161 -8.19 35.06 -2.26
CA CYS A 161 -6.82 34.97 -1.79
C CYS A 161 -5.92 35.85 -2.66
N ARG A 162 -5.24 36.82 -2.03
CA ARG A 162 -4.39 37.80 -2.72
C ARG A 162 -3.33 37.17 -3.63
N TYR A 163 -2.80 36.01 -3.24
CA TYR A 163 -1.69 35.34 -3.92
C TYR A 163 -2.11 34.09 -4.70
N ASN A 164 -3.39 33.72 -4.68
CA ASN A 164 -3.90 32.55 -5.40
C ASN A 164 -5.26 32.88 -6.04
N PRO A 165 -5.30 33.23 -7.34
CA PRO A 165 -6.56 33.52 -8.02
C PRO A 165 -7.47 32.28 -8.15
N TYR A 166 -6.92 31.07 -8.04
CA TYR A 166 -7.67 29.80 -8.09
C TYR A 166 -8.17 29.33 -6.73
N ALA A 167 -8.07 30.16 -5.68
CA ALA A 167 -8.52 29.78 -4.35
C ALA A 167 -10.01 29.40 -4.29
N PRO A 168 -10.95 30.09 -4.99
CA PRO A 168 -12.34 29.63 -5.13
C PRO A 168 -12.43 28.19 -5.68
N ASP A 169 -11.73 27.90 -6.78
CA ASP A 169 -11.79 26.61 -7.46
C ASP A 169 -11.23 25.49 -6.59
N VAL A 170 -10.13 25.76 -5.88
CA VAL A 170 -9.52 24.82 -4.93
C VAL A 170 -10.48 24.52 -3.79
N GLN A 171 -11.10 25.54 -3.20
CA GLN A 171 -12.08 25.35 -2.13
C GLN A 171 -13.28 24.54 -2.62
N TYR A 172 -13.81 24.86 -3.81
CA TYR A 172 -14.92 24.14 -4.41
C TYR A 172 -14.57 22.66 -4.64
N ARG A 173 -13.40 22.39 -5.24
CA ARG A 173 -12.89 21.04 -5.47
C ARG A 173 -12.75 20.26 -4.16
N ASP A 174 -12.15 20.88 -3.15
CA ASP A 174 -11.91 20.22 -1.87
C ASP A 174 -13.23 19.93 -1.14
N GLY A 175 -14.19 20.86 -1.18
CA GLY A 175 -15.54 20.67 -0.68
C GLY A 175 -16.28 19.52 -1.39
N LEU A 176 -16.18 19.45 -2.73
CA LEU A 176 -16.75 18.36 -3.51
C LEU A 176 -16.14 17.01 -3.15
N ILE A 177 -14.81 16.94 -3.01
CA ILE A 177 -14.11 15.72 -2.60
C ILE A 177 -14.56 15.28 -1.20
N MET A 178 -14.68 16.21 -0.26
CA MET A 178 -15.14 15.91 1.10
C MET A 178 -16.56 15.35 1.11
N ALA A 179 -17.51 16.02 0.44
CA ALA A 179 -18.89 15.58 0.39
C ALA A 179 -19.04 14.23 -0.35
N LEU A 180 -18.30 14.04 -1.45
CA LEU A 180 -18.29 12.78 -2.19
C LEU A 180 -17.76 11.63 -1.32
N LEU A 181 -16.62 11.81 -0.63
CA LEU A 181 -16.04 10.77 0.22
C LEU A 181 -16.89 10.48 1.46
N ALA A 182 -17.57 11.49 2.01
CA ALA A 182 -18.49 11.32 3.12
C ALA A 182 -19.72 10.48 2.72
N ALA A 183 -20.25 10.70 1.51
CA ALA A 183 -21.39 9.94 0.99
C ALA A 183 -21.02 8.55 0.46
N ARG A 184 -19.83 8.45 -0.17
CA ARG A 184 -19.30 7.24 -0.80
C ARG A 184 -17.81 7.12 -0.47
N PRO A 185 -17.45 6.41 0.61
CA PRO A 185 -16.05 6.31 1.02
C PRO A 185 -15.26 5.45 0.04
N PHE A 186 -14.40 6.09 -0.76
CA PHE A 186 -13.46 5.44 -1.65
C PHE A 186 -12.05 5.46 -1.11
N ARG A 187 -11.24 4.49 -1.54
CA ARG A 187 -9.79 4.57 -1.34
C ARG A 187 -9.24 5.75 -2.14
N LEU A 188 -8.28 6.48 -1.56
CA LEU A 188 -7.66 7.65 -2.18
C LEU A 188 -7.17 7.39 -3.62
N LYS A 189 -6.62 6.20 -3.91
CA LYS A 189 -6.19 5.82 -5.26
C LYS A 189 -7.36 5.83 -6.26
N ASN A 190 -8.52 5.30 -5.88
CA ASN A 190 -9.70 5.25 -6.75
C ASN A 190 -10.30 6.65 -6.93
N LEU A 191 -10.33 7.46 -5.88
CA LEU A 191 -10.73 8.86 -5.98
C LEU A 191 -9.86 9.62 -6.99
N ALA A 192 -8.53 9.48 -6.86
CA ALA A 192 -7.57 10.15 -7.72
C ALA A 192 -7.59 9.65 -9.17
N SER A 193 -8.16 8.47 -9.44
CA SER A 193 -8.29 7.92 -10.79
C SER A 193 -9.62 8.25 -11.46
N ILE A 194 -10.55 8.95 -10.79
CA ILE A 194 -11.84 9.31 -11.38
C ILE A 194 -11.60 10.11 -12.66
N GLN A 195 -12.31 9.70 -13.71
CA GLN A 195 -12.36 10.38 -15.00
C GLN A 195 -13.84 10.57 -15.35
N LEU A 196 -14.19 11.77 -15.80
CA LEU A 196 -15.54 12.07 -16.27
C LEU A 196 -15.87 11.22 -17.50
N GLY A 197 -17.11 10.75 -17.61
CA GLY A 197 -17.58 9.90 -18.71
C GLY A 197 -17.14 8.43 -18.62
N THR A 198 -16.07 8.13 -17.89
CA THR A 198 -15.60 6.76 -17.62
C THR A 198 -16.05 6.28 -16.25
N HIS A 199 -15.55 6.94 -15.20
CA HIS A 199 -15.78 6.54 -13.82
C HIS A 199 -16.96 7.30 -13.21
N LEU A 200 -17.07 8.59 -13.48
CA LEU A 200 -18.22 9.41 -13.09
C LEU A 200 -19.13 9.61 -14.31
N ARG A 201 -20.31 8.99 -14.29
CA ARG A 201 -21.23 8.96 -15.43
C ARG A 201 -22.61 9.46 -15.01
N LEU A 202 -23.18 10.35 -15.83
CA LEU A 202 -24.59 10.71 -15.71
C LEU A 202 -25.43 9.62 -16.41
N ILE A 203 -26.25 8.90 -15.65
CA ILE A 203 -27.17 7.87 -16.17
C ILE A 203 -28.58 8.28 -15.75
N GLY A 204 -29.41 8.64 -16.72
CA GLY A 204 -30.64 9.37 -16.46
C GLY A 204 -30.33 10.69 -15.77
N ASN A 205 -30.94 10.93 -14.60
CA ASN A 205 -30.74 12.16 -13.81
C ASN A 205 -29.85 11.93 -12.57
N THR A 206 -29.03 10.87 -12.57
CA THR A 206 -28.20 10.51 -11.41
C THR A 206 -26.76 10.31 -11.85
N PHE A 207 -25.83 10.89 -11.11
CA PHE A 207 -24.41 10.60 -11.27
C PHE A 207 -24.07 9.27 -10.60
N TRP A 208 -23.35 8.41 -11.32
CA TRP A 208 -22.90 7.10 -10.87
C TRP A 208 -21.37 7.06 -10.85
N LEU A 209 -20.83 6.41 -9.82
CA LEU A 209 -19.44 6.03 -9.76
C LEU A 209 -19.29 4.55 -10.11
N ILE A 210 -18.58 4.30 -11.21
CA ILE A 210 -18.40 2.98 -11.82
C ILE A 210 -16.90 2.68 -11.92
N PHE A 211 -16.45 1.58 -11.34
CA PHE A 211 -15.07 1.08 -11.40
C PHE A 211 -15.06 -0.41 -11.71
N LYS A 212 -14.25 -0.82 -12.68
CA LYS A 212 -14.04 -2.22 -13.03
C LYS A 212 -13.23 -2.95 -11.96
N GLU A 213 -13.37 -4.27 -11.90
CA GLU A 213 -12.69 -5.10 -10.88
C GLU A 213 -11.18 -4.89 -10.86
N GLN A 214 -10.52 -4.81 -12.02
CA GLN A 214 -9.07 -4.59 -12.11
C GLN A 214 -8.60 -3.22 -11.55
N GLU A 215 -9.51 -2.26 -11.38
CA GLU A 215 -9.21 -0.92 -10.89
C GLU A 215 -9.32 -0.82 -9.37
N VAL A 216 -9.95 -1.82 -8.73
CA VAL A 216 -10.23 -1.82 -7.30
C VAL A 216 -9.33 -2.80 -6.58
N LYS A 217 -8.71 -2.35 -5.48
CA LYS A 217 -7.73 -3.14 -4.70
C LYS A 217 -8.18 -4.55 -4.31
N ASN A 218 -9.48 -4.77 -4.07
CA ASN A 218 -10.04 -6.06 -3.68
C ASN A 218 -10.70 -6.81 -4.84
N HIS A 219 -10.48 -6.37 -6.08
CA HIS A 219 -11.08 -6.94 -7.28
C HIS A 219 -12.60 -7.01 -7.26
N LYS A 220 -13.24 -6.07 -6.56
CA LYS A 220 -14.70 -5.94 -6.54
C LYS A 220 -15.12 -4.80 -7.43
N TYR A 221 -15.98 -5.10 -8.39
CA TYR A 221 -16.69 -4.11 -9.19
C TYR A 221 -17.43 -3.14 -8.27
N ILE A 222 -17.35 -1.84 -8.56
CA ILE A 222 -18.10 -0.82 -7.83
C ILE A 222 -19.02 -0.13 -8.81
N GLU A 223 -20.31 -0.11 -8.48
CA GLU A 223 -21.33 0.68 -9.16
C GLU A 223 -22.26 1.23 -8.09
N VAL A 224 -22.12 2.53 -7.81
CA VAL A 224 -22.90 3.20 -6.76
C VAL A 224 -23.39 4.56 -7.24
N PRO A 225 -24.66 4.91 -6.98
CA PRO A 225 -25.17 6.25 -7.29
C PRO A 225 -24.66 7.25 -6.26
N LEU A 226 -24.35 8.46 -6.71
CA LEU A 226 -24.15 9.61 -5.85
C LEU A 226 -25.50 10.13 -5.34
N PRO A 227 -25.55 10.69 -4.11
CA PRO A 227 -26.78 11.30 -3.60
C PRO A 227 -27.27 12.41 -4.53
N PRO A 228 -28.59 12.54 -4.76
CA PRO A 228 -29.15 13.62 -5.56
C PRO A 228 -28.71 15.02 -5.12
N ALA A 229 -28.46 15.19 -3.82
CA ALA A 229 -27.94 16.43 -3.21
C ALA A 229 -26.61 16.92 -3.81
N LEU A 230 -25.81 16.05 -4.45
CA LEU A 230 -24.56 16.44 -5.12
C LEU A 230 -24.73 16.79 -6.60
N THR A 231 -25.89 16.50 -7.19
CA THR A 231 -26.11 16.64 -8.65
C THR A 231 -25.95 18.08 -9.12
N GLY A 232 -26.50 19.05 -8.36
CA GLY A 232 -26.37 20.48 -8.69
C GLY A 232 -24.91 20.95 -8.69
N TYR A 233 -24.10 20.44 -7.75
CA TYR A 233 -22.69 20.78 -7.65
C TYR A 233 -21.83 20.16 -8.78
N LEU A 234 -22.24 19.01 -9.31
CA LEU A 234 -21.53 18.31 -10.40
C LEU A 234 -21.86 18.84 -11.79
N ASN A 235 -22.99 19.54 -11.94
CA ASN A 235 -23.41 20.17 -13.20
C ASN A 235 -22.91 21.61 -13.38
N ARG A 236 -22.18 22.14 -12.39
CA ARG A 236 -21.65 23.51 -12.40
C ARG A 236 -20.52 23.67 -13.39
#